data_AF-A0A1I4X138-F1
#
_entry.id   AF-A0A1I4X138-F1
#
_cell.length_a   1.000
_cell.length_b   1.000
_cell.length_c   1.000
_cell.angle_alpha   90.00
_cell.angle_beta   90.00
_cell.angle_gamma   90.00
#
_symmetry.space_group_name_H-M   'P 1'
#
loop_
_entity.id
_entity.type
_entity.pdbx_description
1 polymer ?
#
loop_
_entity_poly.entity_id
_entity_poly.type
_entity_poly.pdbx_seq_one_letter_code
_entity_poly.pdbx_strand_id
1 'polypeptide(L)'
;MDSSVIYLNKSEELIKKYKIPYTYSTDQIYGEYFIKIGDSIKAIFHYEKALKNTIDLNIPKESQELHYTLASLYKKNNIEKYTQHYNQFTELKNTYDNNNAVLSSKVLEYLIDSEKDKIKHQKDIYTYIGIIILLLGIGYLLFNLRRVKLYKIRLKNKREIISKNENIIHDLHEKIDDNSLERLFELAKKNSPEFLVLFTDVYPDFINTLKKQDSHIKNSEIIFCAMLYLNFSSKDIAEYTFVTPRAVQIRKNRLRNKYKINSNEDLNKWMRDLK
;
A
#
# COMPACT_ATOMS: atom_id res chain seq x y z
N MET A 1 -35.83 47.42 -61.64
CA MET A 1 -35.49 45.99 -61.70
C MET A 1 -35.02 45.62 -60.31
N ASP A 2 -35.85 44.91 -59.53
CA ASP A 2 -35.54 44.62 -58.12
C ASP A 2 -34.20 43.89 -58.01
N SER A 3 -33.33 44.34 -57.12
CA SER A 3 -31.99 43.76 -56.92
C SER A 3 -32.05 42.24 -56.65
N SER A 4 -33.15 41.74 -56.08
CA SER A 4 -33.41 40.30 -55.86
C SER A 4 -33.38 39.47 -57.14
N VAL A 5 -33.98 39.96 -58.24
CA VAL A 5 -34.03 39.25 -59.53
C VAL A 5 -32.64 39.12 -60.15
N ILE A 6 -31.80 40.15 -59.97
CA ILE A 6 -30.41 40.13 -60.46
C ILE A 6 -29.60 39.03 -59.76
N TYR A 7 -29.73 38.90 -58.44
CA TYR A 7 -29.03 37.86 -57.68
C TYR A 7 -29.60 36.45 -57.95
N LEU A 8 -30.90 36.33 -58.18
CA LEU A 8 -31.55 35.08 -58.54
C LEU A 8 -31.09 34.55 -59.91
N ASN A 9 -31.06 35.42 -60.93
CA ASN A 9 -30.55 35.06 -62.26
C ASN A 9 -29.08 34.63 -62.19
N LYS A 10 -28.27 35.35 -61.40
CA LYS A 10 -26.87 34.98 -61.15
C LYS A 10 -26.73 33.62 -60.46
N SER A 11 -27.63 33.30 -59.52
CA SER A 11 -27.67 31.97 -58.88
C SER A 11 -27.92 30.87 -59.92
N GLU A 12 -28.89 31.06 -60.82
CA GLU A 12 -29.18 30.08 -61.88
C GLU A 12 -28.02 29.88 -62.86
N GLU A 13 -27.33 30.96 -63.25
CA GLU A 13 -26.13 30.86 -64.07
C GLU A 13 -25.03 30.02 -63.39
N LEU A 14 -24.82 30.22 -62.10
CA LEU A 14 -23.84 29.45 -61.33
C LEU A 14 -24.26 27.98 -61.18
N ILE A 15 -25.53 27.72 -60.87
CA ILE A 15 -26.09 26.36 -60.79
C ILE A 15 -25.85 25.61 -62.11
N LYS A 16 -26.14 26.26 -63.24
CA LYS A 16 -25.95 25.66 -64.57
C LYS A 16 -24.48 25.45 -64.89
N LYS A 17 -23.63 26.43 -64.59
CA LYS A 17 -22.18 26.38 -64.83
C LYS A 17 -21.50 25.23 -64.07
N TYR A 18 -21.88 25.05 -62.81
CA TYR A 18 -21.25 24.07 -61.91
C TYR A 18 -22.05 22.77 -61.76
N LYS A 19 -23.18 22.63 -62.47
CA LYS A 19 -24.08 21.46 -62.41
C LYS A 19 -24.47 21.10 -60.97
N ILE A 20 -24.81 22.12 -60.18
CA ILE A 20 -25.15 21.96 -58.75
C ILE A 20 -26.48 21.21 -58.63
N PRO A 21 -26.54 20.09 -57.90
CA PRO A 21 -27.76 19.29 -57.80
C PRO A 21 -28.80 19.86 -56.82
N TYR A 22 -28.39 20.73 -55.88
CA TYR A 22 -29.25 21.37 -54.87
C TYR A 22 -29.86 22.66 -55.39
N THR A 23 -30.87 22.57 -56.25
CA THR A 23 -31.52 23.74 -56.86
C THR A 23 -32.74 24.24 -56.08
N TYR A 24 -33.26 23.42 -55.16
CA TYR A 24 -34.50 23.71 -54.41
C TYR A 24 -34.45 25.05 -53.66
N SER A 25 -33.29 25.44 -53.11
CA SER A 25 -33.15 26.69 -52.35
C SER A 25 -33.32 27.92 -53.25
N THR A 26 -32.79 27.87 -54.48
CA THR A 26 -32.96 28.97 -55.45
C THR A 26 -34.41 29.03 -55.93
N ASP A 27 -35.01 27.88 -56.21
CA ASP A 27 -36.42 27.81 -56.61
C ASP A 27 -37.37 28.26 -55.47
N GLN A 28 -37.07 27.99 -54.20
CA GLN A 28 -37.83 28.52 -53.06
C GLN A 28 -37.80 30.05 -53.00
N ILE A 29 -36.62 30.66 -53.19
CA ILE A 29 -36.47 32.12 -53.18
C ILE A 29 -37.20 32.74 -54.38
N TYR A 30 -37.20 32.10 -55.55
CA TYR A 30 -38.06 32.51 -56.67
C TYR A 30 -39.54 32.41 -56.32
N GLY A 31 -39.97 31.31 -55.68
CA GLY A 31 -41.33 31.14 -55.20
C GLY A 31 -41.78 32.28 -54.27
N GLU A 32 -40.95 32.63 -53.29
CA GLU A 32 -41.20 33.74 -52.36
C GLU A 32 -41.27 35.10 -53.07
N TYR A 33 -40.37 35.32 -54.02
CA TYR A 33 -40.36 36.54 -54.84
C TYR A 33 -41.68 36.68 -55.62
N PHE A 34 -42.13 35.61 -56.27
CA PHE A 34 -43.38 35.63 -57.04
C PHE A 34 -44.62 35.80 -56.16
N ILE A 35 -44.64 35.27 -54.93
CA ILE A 35 -45.68 35.58 -53.94
C ILE A 35 -45.71 37.08 -53.65
N LYS A 36 -44.55 37.70 -53.38
CA LYS A 36 -44.45 39.12 -53.00
C LYS A 36 -44.96 40.07 -54.09
N ILE A 37 -44.74 39.72 -55.36
CA ILE A 37 -45.24 40.51 -56.50
C ILE A 37 -46.66 40.13 -56.93
N GLY A 38 -47.31 39.19 -56.22
CA GLY A 38 -48.70 38.78 -56.44
C GLY A 38 -48.92 37.75 -57.57
N ASP A 39 -47.85 37.17 -58.12
CA ASP A 39 -47.93 36.16 -59.18
C ASP A 39 -47.95 34.74 -58.58
N SER A 40 -49.12 34.33 -58.10
CA SER A 40 -49.32 33.03 -57.46
C SER A 40 -49.03 31.84 -58.40
N ILE A 41 -49.17 32.01 -59.72
CA ILE A 41 -48.95 30.93 -60.68
C ILE A 41 -47.46 30.63 -60.79
N LYS A 42 -46.63 31.67 -60.98
CA LYS A 42 -45.17 31.49 -61.02
C LYS A 42 -44.63 31.04 -59.66
N ALA A 43 -45.20 31.53 -58.57
CA ALA A 43 -44.83 31.06 -57.23
C ALA A 43 -45.02 29.55 -57.09
N ILE A 44 -46.21 29.05 -57.44
CA ILE A 44 -46.54 27.62 -57.41
C ILE A 44 -45.57 26.83 -58.29
N PHE A 45 -45.30 27.28 -59.51
CA PHE A 45 -44.37 26.62 -60.44
C PHE A 45 -42.98 26.42 -59.81
N HIS A 46 -42.43 27.47 -59.21
CA HIS A 46 -41.12 27.39 -58.57
C HIS A 46 -41.13 26.51 -57.30
N TYR A 47 -42.17 26.56 -56.48
CA TYR A 47 -42.28 25.67 -55.33
C TYR A 47 -42.47 24.18 -55.72
N GLU A 48 -43.20 23.88 -56.80
CA GLU A 48 -43.30 22.51 -57.32
C GLU A 48 -41.95 22.00 -57.83
N LYS A 49 -41.17 22.86 -58.49
CA LYS A 49 -39.81 22.55 -58.93
C LYS A 49 -38.86 22.32 -57.74
N ALA A 50 -38.96 23.15 -56.70
CA ALA A 50 -38.20 22.96 -55.47
C ALA A 50 -38.56 21.63 -54.79
N LEU A 51 -39.85 21.31 -54.68
CA LEU A 51 -40.34 20.09 -54.06
C LEU A 51 -39.85 18.84 -54.80
N LYS A 52 -39.87 18.87 -56.12
CA LYS A 52 -39.33 17.77 -56.92
C LYS A 52 -37.85 17.54 -56.59
N ASN A 53 -37.05 18.61 -56.55
CA ASN A 53 -35.63 18.50 -56.25
C ASN A 53 -35.36 17.99 -54.82
N THR A 54 -36.15 18.38 -53.81
CA THR A 54 -35.98 17.86 -52.44
C THR A 54 -36.37 16.39 -52.32
N ILE A 55 -37.37 15.94 -53.06
CA ILE A 55 -37.75 14.52 -53.15
C ILE A 55 -36.64 13.72 -53.84
N ASP A 56 -36.14 14.18 -54.99
CA ASP A 56 -35.06 13.52 -55.74
C ASP A 56 -33.77 13.40 -54.91
N LEU A 57 -33.50 14.39 -54.05
CA LEU A 57 -32.35 14.42 -53.15
C LEU A 57 -32.60 13.71 -51.81
N ASN A 58 -33.80 13.17 -51.58
CA ASN A 58 -34.23 12.53 -50.33
C ASN A 58 -33.99 13.43 -49.11
N ILE A 59 -34.53 14.65 -49.15
CA ILE A 59 -34.43 15.64 -48.08
C ILE A 59 -35.84 15.85 -47.47
N PRO A 60 -36.24 15.04 -46.47
CA PRO A 60 -37.64 14.96 -46.03
C PRO A 60 -38.14 16.21 -45.31
N LYS A 61 -37.26 16.89 -44.56
CA LYS A 61 -37.63 18.10 -43.81
C LYS A 61 -37.99 19.26 -44.74
N GLU A 62 -37.17 19.47 -45.77
CA GLU A 62 -37.37 20.51 -46.77
C GLU A 62 -38.58 20.17 -47.65
N SER A 63 -38.79 18.89 -47.96
CA SER A 63 -40.00 18.40 -48.65
C SER A 63 -41.27 18.65 -47.81
N GLN A 64 -41.21 18.45 -46.49
CA GLN A 64 -42.31 18.73 -45.56
C GLN A 64 -42.69 20.22 -45.60
N GLU A 65 -41.73 21.14 -45.48
CA GLU A 65 -41.99 22.58 -45.51
C GLU A 65 -42.57 23.05 -46.86
N LEU A 66 -42.09 22.47 -47.97
CA LEU A 66 -42.59 22.75 -49.31
C LEU A 66 -44.02 22.26 -49.52
N HIS A 67 -44.38 21.08 -49.02
CA HIS A 67 -45.75 20.59 -49.02
C HIS A 67 -46.71 21.50 -48.26
N TYR A 68 -46.30 22.01 -47.09
CA TYR A 68 -47.10 22.98 -46.34
C TYR A 68 -47.30 24.28 -47.12
N THR A 69 -46.24 24.79 -47.74
CA THR A 69 -46.25 26.02 -48.54
C THR A 69 -47.18 25.88 -49.75
N LEU A 70 -47.04 24.79 -50.51
CA LEU A 70 -47.91 24.51 -51.67
C LEU A 70 -49.37 24.31 -51.26
N ALA A 71 -49.64 23.61 -50.16
CA ALA A 71 -51.00 23.50 -49.63
C ALA A 71 -51.57 24.91 -49.36
N SER A 72 -50.83 25.78 -48.68
CA SER A 72 -51.29 27.15 -48.39
C SER A 72 -51.64 27.96 -49.64
N LEU A 73 -50.86 27.80 -50.73
CA LEU A 73 -51.09 28.47 -52.01
C LEU A 73 -52.31 27.92 -52.77
N TYR A 74 -52.53 26.61 -52.70
CA TYR A 74 -53.67 25.98 -53.35
C TYR A 74 -54.99 26.13 -52.58
N LYS A 75 -54.94 26.47 -51.27
CA LYS A 75 -56.11 26.56 -50.39
C LYS A 75 -57.31 27.32 -50.96
N LYS A 76 -57.08 28.41 -51.70
CA LYS A 76 -58.14 29.25 -52.28
C LYS A 76 -58.52 28.88 -53.71
N ASN A 77 -57.63 28.18 -54.42
CA ASN A 77 -57.70 28.02 -55.88
C ASN A 77 -57.95 26.58 -56.32
N ASN A 78 -57.59 25.58 -55.50
CA ASN A 78 -57.76 24.17 -55.80
C ASN A 78 -57.77 23.33 -54.50
N ILE A 79 -58.96 22.91 -54.07
CA ILE A 79 -59.15 22.15 -52.82
C ILE A 79 -58.54 20.75 -52.88
N GLU A 80 -58.49 20.13 -54.06
CA GLU A 80 -57.93 18.79 -54.25
C GLU A 80 -56.41 18.82 -54.06
N LYS A 81 -55.72 19.74 -54.76
CA LYS A 81 -54.27 19.94 -54.59
C LYS A 81 -53.89 20.40 -53.19
N TYR A 82 -54.72 21.24 -52.55
CA TYR A 82 -54.57 21.59 -51.13
C TYR A 82 -54.54 20.32 -50.27
N THR A 83 -55.56 19.46 -50.42
CA THR A 83 -55.72 18.26 -49.61
C THR A 83 -54.57 17.28 -49.82
N GLN A 84 -54.14 17.09 -51.06
CA GLN A 84 -53.00 16.22 -51.40
C GLN A 84 -51.72 16.67 -50.70
N HIS A 85 -51.33 17.94 -50.85
CA HIS A 85 -50.10 18.44 -50.25
C HIS A 85 -50.19 18.53 -48.72
N TYR A 86 -51.36 18.85 -48.18
CA TYR A 86 -51.55 18.89 -46.73
C TYR A 86 -51.42 17.50 -46.10
N ASN A 87 -51.96 16.46 -46.75
CA ASN A 87 -51.80 15.07 -46.28
C ASN A 87 -50.32 14.65 -46.29
N GLN A 88 -49.58 14.95 -47.37
CA GLN A 88 -48.15 14.66 -47.47
C GLN A 88 -47.33 15.40 -46.40
N PHE A 89 -47.67 16.65 -46.10
CA PHE A 89 -47.08 17.40 -44.98
C PHE A 89 -47.33 16.69 -43.63
N THR A 90 -48.57 16.28 -43.36
CA THR A 90 -48.91 15.62 -42.08
C THR A 90 -48.21 14.28 -41.92
N GLU A 91 -48.07 13.51 -42.99
CA GLU A 91 -47.38 12.21 -42.97
C GLU A 91 -45.90 12.39 -42.64
N LEU A 92 -45.20 13.26 -43.38
CA LEU A 92 -43.78 13.54 -43.15
C LEU A 92 -43.53 14.12 -41.74
N LYS A 93 -44.41 15.00 -41.27
CA LYS A 93 -44.35 15.56 -39.92
C LYS A 93 -44.47 14.47 -38.85
N ASN A 94 -45.47 13.58 -38.97
CA ASN A 94 -45.69 12.50 -38.01
C ASN A 94 -44.49 11.54 -37.96
N THR A 95 -43.88 11.22 -39.11
CA THR A 95 -42.67 10.39 -39.18
C THR A 95 -41.48 11.06 -38.51
N TYR A 96 -41.26 12.37 -38.75
CA TYR A 96 -40.16 13.13 -38.17
C TYR A 96 -40.30 13.29 -36.64
N ASP A 97 -41.49 13.66 -36.17
CA ASP A 97 -41.79 13.87 -34.75
C ASP A 97 -41.64 12.57 -33.94
N ASN A 98 -42.10 11.43 -34.48
CA ASN A 98 -41.99 10.13 -33.81
C ASN A 98 -40.53 9.63 -33.74
N ASN A 99 -39.76 9.78 -34.82
CA ASN A 99 -38.36 9.35 -34.86
C ASN A 99 -37.46 10.15 -33.90
N ASN A 100 -37.71 11.45 -33.74
CA ASN A 100 -36.95 12.29 -32.82
C ASN A 100 -37.28 12.02 -31.35
N ALA A 101 -38.53 11.68 -31.03
CA ALA A 101 -38.92 11.26 -29.68
C ALA A 101 -38.19 9.97 -29.26
N VAL A 102 -38.13 8.98 -30.17
CA VAL A 102 -37.42 7.71 -29.96
C VAL A 102 -35.89 7.90 -29.86
N LEU A 103 -35.32 8.79 -30.67
CA LEU A 103 -33.88 9.10 -30.60
C LEU A 103 -33.54 9.80 -29.27
N SER A 104 -34.35 10.79 -28.87
CA SER A 104 -34.15 11.53 -27.61
C SER A 104 -34.26 10.61 -26.39
N SER A 105 -35.21 9.66 -26.39
CA SER A 105 -35.34 8.70 -25.29
C SER A 105 -34.16 7.73 -25.22
N LYS A 106 -33.65 7.23 -26.35
CA LYS A 106 -32.45 6.39 -26.40
C LYS A 106 -31.19 7.12 -25.93
N VAL A 107 -31.02 8.39 -26.29
CA VAL A 107 -29.91 9.23 -25.81
C VAL A 107 -30.01 9.41 -24.29
N LEU A 108 -31.20 9.68 -23.76
CA LEU A 108 -31.43 9.79 -22.32
C LEU A 108 -31.14 8.47 -21.59
N GLU A 109 -31.57 7.34 -22.15
CA GLU A 109 -31.30 6.01 -21.61
C GLU A 109 -29.80 5.71 -21.55
N TYR A 110 -29.06 5.97 -22.64
CA TYR A 110 -27.61 5.82 -22.69
C TYR A 110 -26.88 6.70 -21.67
N LEU A 111 -27.32 7.96 -21.50
CA LEU A 111 -26.74 8.87 -20.51
C LEU A 111 -26.96 8.36 -19.09
N ILE A 112 -28.20 7.94 -18.76
CA ILE A 112 -28.54 7.38 -17.45
C ILE A 112 -27.74 6.11 -17.15
N ASP A 113 -27.60 5.21 -18.14
CA ASP A 113 -26.83 3.97 -17.99
C ASP A 113 -25.34 4.27 -17.75
N SER A 114 -24.78 5.22 -18.50
CA SER A 114 -23.40 5.66 -18.33
C SER A 114 -23.12 6.30 -16.96
N GLU A 115 -24.10 6.99 -16.37
CA GLU A 115 -23.99 7.55 -15.01
C GLU A 115 -24.13 6.46 -13.94
N LYS A 116 -25.06 5.51 -14.13
CA LYS A 116 -25.24 4.37 -13.21
C LYS A 116 -23.99 3.50 -13.15
N ASP A 117 -23.35 3.24 -14.27
CA ASP A 117 -22.11 2.45 -14.32
C ASP A 117 -20.96 3.16 -13.59
N LYS A 118 -20.82 4.48 -13.74
CA LYS A 118 -19.84 5.27 -12.97
C LYS A 118 -20.09 5.19 -11.47
N ILE A 119 -21.35 5.36 -11.05
CA ILE A 119 -21.75 5.27 -9.63
C ILE A 119 -21.52 3.85 -9.09
N LYS A 120 -21.83 2.82 -9.88
CA LYS A 120 -21.64 1.41 -9.52
C LYS A 120 -20.15 1.10 -9.35
N HIS A 121 -19.32 1.48 -10.32
CA HIS A 121 -17.86 1.32 -10.22
C HIS A 121 -17.29 2.03 -8.99
N GLN A 122 -17.77 3.24 -8.68
CA GLN A 122 -17.34 3.97 -7.49
C GLN A 122 -17.73 3.23 -6.20
N LYS A 123 -18.97 2.71 -6.11
CA LYS A 123 -19.43 1.91 -4.96
C LYS A 123 -18.62 0.62 -4.82
N ASP A 124 -18.33 -0.07 -5.91
CA ASP A 124 -17.54 -1.29 -5.90
C ASP A 124 -16.11 -1.03 -5.39
N ILE A 125 -15.47 0.08 -5.80
CA ILE A 125 -14.16 0.47 -5.27
C ILE A 125 -14.22 0.66 -3.74
N TYR A 126 -15.23 1.37 -3.23
CA TYR A 126 -15.38 1.57 -1.78
C TYR A 126 -15.66 0.26 -1.02
N THR A 127 -16.42 -0.67 -1.60
CA THR A 127 -16.68 -1.97 -0.95
C THR A 127 -15.40 -2.81 -0.88
N TYR A 128 -14.57 -2.84 -1.93
CA TYR A 128 -13.27 -3.52 -1.92
C TYR A 128 -12.31 -2.92 -0.89
N ILE A 129 -12.24 -1.58 -0.79
CA ILE A 129 -11.42 -0.90 0.23
C ILE A 129 -11.88 -1.29 1.64
N GLY A 130 -13.19 -1.34 1.88
CA GLY A 130 -13.74 -1.77 3.17
C GLY A 130 -13.36 -3.20 3.55
N ILE A 131 -13.41 -4.14 2.59
CA ILE A 131 -13.00 -5.54 2.80
C ILE A 131 -11.51 -5.63 3.14
N ILE A 132 -10.64 -4.88 2.45
CA ILE A 132 -9.19 -4.89 2.71
C ILE A 132 -8.89 -4.38 4.13
N ILE A 133 -9.52 -3.29 4.55
CA ILE A 133 -9.34 -2.73 5.91
C ILE A 133 -9.80 -3.74 6.96
N LEU A 134 -10.93 -4.41 6.73
CA LEU A 134 -11.44 -5.44 7.64
C LEU A 134 -10.48 -6.64 7.75
N LEU A 135 -9.92 -7.11 6.63
CA LEU A 135 -8.93 -8.19 6.62
C LEU A 135 -7.63 -7.79 7.34
N LEU A 136 -7.16 -6.56 7.15
CA LEU A 136 -5.99 -6.03 7.88
C LEU A 136 -6.26 -5.94 9.39
N GLY A 137 -7.45 -5.51 9.79
CA GLY A 137 -7.87 -5.47 11.20
C GLY A 137 -7.89 -6.85 11.84
N ILE A 138 -8.46 -7.84 11.15
CA ILE A 138 -8.48 -9.25 11.60
C ILE A 138 -7.05 -9.79 11.70
N GLY A 139 -6.21 -9.55 10.69
CA GLY A 139 -4.82 -9.96 10.67
C GLY A 139 -4.01 -9.37 11.84
N TYR A 140 -4.20 -8.07 12.12
CA TYR A 140 -3.59 -7.40 13.26
C TYR A 140 -4.04 -7.99 14.59
N LEU A 141 -5.34 -8.27 14.75
CA LEU A 141 -5.88 -8.87 15.97
C LEU A 141 -5.29 -10.27 16.19
N LEU A 142 -5.27 -11.13 15.15
CA LEU A 142 -4.64 -12.45 15.21
C LEU A 142 -3.14 -12.37 15.53
N PHE A 143 -2.43 -11.41 14.95
CA PHE A 143 -1.02 -11.16 15.23
C PHE A 143 -0.78 -10.81 16.70
N ASN A 144 -1.60 -9.92 17.27
CA ASN A 144 -1.51 -9.56 18.68
C ASN A 144 -1.81 -10.74 19.62
N LEU A 145 -2.84 -11.53 19.33
CA LEU A 145 -3.13 -12.74 20.10
C LEU A 145 -1.96 -13.74 20.06
N ARG A 146 -1.37 -13.96 18.89
CA ARG A 146 -0.17 -14.80 18.74
C ARG A 146 1.02 -14.23 19.51
N ARG A 147 1.27 -12.92 19.43
CA ARG A 147 2.36 -12.23 20.16
C ARG A 147 2.23 -12.45 21.67
N VAL A 148 1.03 -12.25 22.23
CA VAL A 148 0.78 -12.45 23.66
C VAL A 148 0.98 -13.91 24.07
N LYS A 149 0.48 -14.87 23.27
CA LYS A 149 0.67 -16.30 23.55
C LYS A 149 2.15 -16.70 23.54
N LEU A 150 2.91 -16.25 22.54
CA LEU A 150 4.34 -16.52 22.44
C LEU A 150 5.13 -15.89 23.58
N TYR A 151 4.77 -14.68 24.01
CA TYR A 151 5.37 -14.03 25.17
C TYR A 151 5.16 -14.85 26.45
N LYS A 152 3.94 -15.36 26.69
CA LYS A 152 3.63 -16.24 27.83
C LYS A 152 4.44 -17.54 27.81
N ILE A 153 4.61 -18.17 26.64
CA ILE A 153 5.42 -19.40 26.50
C ILE A 153 6.90 -19.11 26.82
N ARG A 154 7.46 -18.02 26.28
CA ARG A 154 8.86 -17.63 26.56
C ARG A 154 9.09 -17.33 28.04
N LEU A 155 8.12 -16.69 28.70
CA LEU A 155 8.16 -16.46 30.14
C LEU A 155 8.18 -17.77 30.92
N LYS A 156 7.33 -18.74 30.56
CA LYS A 156 7.31 -20.06 31.21
C LYS A 156 8.65 -20.77 31.07
N ASN A 157 9.19 -20.86 29.86
CA ASN A 157 10.49 -21.50 29.61
C ASN A 157 11.62 -20.81 30.38
N LYS A 158 11.59 -19.47 30.47
CA LYS A 158 12.60 -18.73 31.25
C LYS A 158 12.51 -19.05 32.75
N ARG A 159 11.30 -19.16 33.31
CA ARG A 159 11.11 -19.57 34.71
C ARG A 159 11.59 -21.00 34.96
N GLU A 160 11.32 -21.91 34.02
CA GLU A 160 11.76 -23.30 34.12
C GLU A 160 13.29 -23.44 34.06
N ILE A 161 13.95 -22.66 33.18
CA ILE A 161 15.42 -22.58 33.15
C ILE A 161 15.98 -22.01 34.46
N ILE A 162 15.37 -20.95 34.99
CA ILE A 162 15.79 -20.35 36.27
C ILE A 162 15.65 -21.39 37.39
N SER A 163 14.50 -22.06 37.51
CA SER A 163 14.28 -23.09 38.52
C SER A 163 15.25 -24.26 38.37
N LYS A 164 15.55 -24.69 37.14
CA LYS A 164 16.54 -25.74 36.90
C LYS A 164 17.94 -25.30 37.32
N ASN A 165 18.31 -24.05 37.04
CA ASN A 165 19.60 -23.50 37.46
C ASN A 165 19.68 -23.35 38.99
N GLU A 166 18.59 -22.93 39.65
CA GLU A 166 18.50 -22.88 41.11
C GLU A 166 18.67 -24.27 41.72
N ASN A 167 18.04 -25.30 41.14
CA ASN A 167 18.22 -26.68 41.60
C ASN A 167 19.65 -27.20 41.37
N ILE A 168 20.30 -26.87 40.24
CA ILE A 168 21.71 -27.24 40.02
C ILE A 168 22.62 -26.54 41.04
N ILE A 169 22.35 -25.26 41.31
CA ILE A 169 23.09 -24.50 42.33
C ILE A 169 22.86 -25.15 43.71
N HIS A 170 21.62 -25.54 44.02
CA HIS A 170 21.30 -26.25 45.26
C HIS A 170 22.03 -27.59 45.36
N ASP A 171 22.00 -28.44 44.32
CA ASP A 171 22.72 -29.72 44.28
C ASP A 171 24.24 -29.56 44.39
N LEU A 172 24.80 -28.47 43.84
CA LEU A 172 26.22 -28.14 43.98
C LEU A 172 26.56 -27.68 45.40
N HIS A 173 25.67 -26.96 46.07
CA HIS A 173 25.80 -26.61 47.49
C HIS A 173 25.61 -27.84 48.39
N GLU A 174 24.66 -28.73 48.09
CA GLU A 174 24.42 -29.94 48.87
C GLU A 174 25.59 -30.95 48.79
N LYS A 175 26.31 -30.97 47.66
CA LYS A 175 27.53 -31.78 47.50
C LYS A 175 28.77 -31.20 48.18
N ILE A 176 28.73 -29.95 48.62
CA ILE A 176 29.84 -29.29 49.31
C ILE A 176 29.32 -28.82 50.66
N ASP A 177 29.54 -29.60 51.73
CA ASP A 177 29.16 -29.28 53.12
C ASP A 177 29.18 -27.76 53.37
N ASP A 178 28.00 -27.11 53.46
CA ASP A 178 27.83 -25.65 53.41
C ASP A 178 28.68 -24.93 54.47
N ASN A 179 28.90 -25.59 55.62
CA ASN A 179 29.77 -25.11 56.69
C ASN A 179 31.25 -25.01 56.28
N SER A 180 31.72 -25.88 55.38
CA SER A 180 33.11 -25.93 54.93
C SER A 180 33.45 -24.78 53.99
N LEU A 181 32.55 -24.38 53.09
CA LEU A 181 32.76 -23.24 52.19
C LEU A 181 32.66 -21.91 52.93
N GLU A 182 31.64 -21.73 53.76
CA GLU A 182 31.52 -20.50 54.56
C GLU A 182 32.75 -20.31 55.46
N ARG A 183 33.17 -21.39 56.14
CA ARG A 183 34.40 -21.40 56.94
C ARG A 183 35.64 -21.16 56.09
N LEU A 184 35.72 -21.69 54.87
CA LEU A 184 36.84 -21.44 53.95
C LEU A 184 36.95 -19.96 53.57
N PHE A 185 35.82 -19.30 53.24
CA PHE A 185 35.77 -17.87 52.95
C PHE A 185 36.12 -17.03 54.18
N GLU A 186 35.65 -17.40 55.38
CA GLU A 186 36.03 -16.73 56.62
C GLU A 186 37.52 -16.82 56.93
N LEU A 187 38.10 -18.03 56.81
CA LEU A 187 39.53 -18.26 57.06
C LEU A 187 40.40 -17.48 56.07
N ALA A 188 39.97 -17.38 54.80
CA ALA A 188 40.63 -16.56 53.80
C ALA A 188 40.61 -15.07 54.16
N LYS A 189 39.45 -14.54 54.57
CA LYS A 189 39.27 -13.13 54.98
C LYS A 189 40.12 -12.76 56.20
N LYS A 190 40.23 -13.68 57.16
CA LYS A 190 41.05 -13.53 58.38
C LYS A 190 42.55 -13.80 58.13
N ASN A 191 42.94 -14.21 56.93
CA ASN A 191 44.30 -14.66 56.58
C ASN A 191 44.83 -15.71 57.59
N SER A 192 43.94 -16.64 57.99
CA SER A 192 44.26 -17.69 58.95
C SER A 192 45.19 -18.75 58.33
N PRO A 193 46.18 -19.28 59.07
CA PRO A 193 47.01 -20.39 58.59
C PRO A 193 46.20 -21.67 58.28
N GLU A 194 45.02 -21.81 58.89
CA GLU A 194 44.11 -22.95 58.68
C GLU A 194 43.44 -22.93 57.30
N PHE A 195 43.43 -21.76 56.63
CA PHE A 195 42.84 -21.59 55.30
C PHE A 195 43.42 -22.60 54.29
N LEU A 196 44.73 -22.79 54.28
CA LEU A 196 45.37 -23.68 53.30
C LEU A 196 44.99 -25.15 53.53
N VAL A 197 44.82 -25.55 54.80
CA VAL A 197 44.46 -26.93 55.16
C VAL A 197 43.06 -27.22 54.63
N LEU A 198 42.09 -26.39 55.01
CA LEU A 198 40.71 -26.55 54.57
C LEU A 198 40.57 -26.42 53.05
N PHE A 199 41.32 -25.50 52.43
CA PHE A 199 41.32 -25.37 50.97
C PHE A 199 41.84 -26.63 50.27
N THR A 200 42.84 -27.29 50.85
CA THR A 200 43.41 -28.53 50.28
C THR A 200 42.42 -29.68 50.40
N ASP A 201 41.65 -29.75 51.48
CA ASP A 201 40.62 -30.76 51.68
C ASP A 201 39.42 -30.56 50.75
N VAL A 202 39.02 -29.30 50.51
CA VAL A 202 37.88 -28.96 49.63
C VAL A 202 38.25 -29.03 48.15
N TYR A 203 39.49 -28.66 47.78
CA TYR A 203 39.95 -28.62 46.38
C TYR A 203 41.27 -29.39 46.15
N PRO A 204 41.33 -30.70 46.45
CA PRO A 204 42.55 -31.49 46.36
C PRO A 204 43.08 -31.59 44.93
N ASP A 205 42.19 -31.65 43.94
CA ASP A 205 42.56 -31.76 42.51
C ASP A 205 43.34 -30.54 42.03
N PHE A 206 42.88 -29.33 42.38
CA PHE A 206 43.59 -28.09 42.05
C PHE A 206 45.00 -28.06 42.66
N ILE A 207 45.15 -28.46 43.93
CA ILE A 207 46.44 -28.51 44.61
C ILE A 207 47.36 -29.53 43.94
N ASN A 208 46.85 -30.71 43.58
CA ASN A 208 47.59 -31.75 42.90
C ASN A 208 48.08 -31.27 41.52
N THR A 209 47.22 -30.61 40.75
CA THR A 209 47.58 -30.08 39.42
C THR A 209 48.60 -28.96 39.53
N LEU A 210 48.45 -28.05 40.50
CA LEU A 210 49.41 -26.97 40.74
C LEU A 210 50.80 -27.52 41.13
N LYS A 211 50.84 -28.55 42.00
CA LYS A 211 52.10 -29.21 42.40
C LYS A 211 52.72 -30.07 41.30
N LYS A 212 51.91 -30.64 40.39
CA LYS A 212 52.43 -31.32 39.19
C LYS A 212 53.13 -30.34 38.25
N GLN A 213 52.61 -29.12 38.12
CA GLN A 213 53.19 -28.08 37.28
C GLN A 213 54.40 -27.39 37.93
N ASP A 214 54.41 -27.28 39.26
CA ASP A 214 55.53 -26.73 40.04
C ASP A 214 55.70 -27.49 41.36
N SER A 215 56.61 -28.46 41.37
CA SER A 215 56.90 -29.33 42.51
C SER A 215 57.53 -28.61 43.69
N HIS A 216 58.06 -27.39 43.50
CA HIS A 216 58.73 -26.59 44.53
C HIS A 216 57.92 -25.36 44.96
N ILE A 217 56.64 -25.29 44.58
CA ILE A 217 55.76 -24.19 44.96
C ILE A 217 55.65 -24.05 46.48
N LYS A 218 55.85 -22.83 46.99
CA LYS A 218 55.78 -22.55 48.43
C LYS A 218 54.35 -22.45 48.92
N ASN A 219 54.09 -22.78 50.18
CA ASN A 219 52.76 -22.63 50.79
C ASN A 219 52.18 -21.21 50.66
N SER A 220 53.03 -20.17 50.77
CA SER A 220 52.60 -18.78 50.57
C SER A 220 52.20 -18.45 49.13
N GLU A 221 52.75 -19.16 48.14
CA GLU A 221 52.33 -19.07 46.75
C GLU A 221 51.03 -19.86 46.52
N ILE A 222 50.90 -21.05 47.12
CA ILE A 222 49.67 -21.85 47.06
C ILE A 222 48.49 -21.07 47.65
N ILE A 223 48.65 -20.44 48.82
CA ILE A 223 47.62 -19.60 49.45
C ILE A 223 47.18 -18.48 48.49
N PHE A 224 48.14 -17.84 47.82
CA PHE A 224 47.84 -16.78 46.86
C PHE A 224 47.10 -17.32 45.63
N CYS A 225 47.50 -18.47 45.08
CA CYS A 225 46.79 -19.15 44.01
C CYS A 225 45.37 -19.58 44.42
N ALA A 226 45.20 -20.10 45.64
CA ALA A 226 43.91 -20.47 46.21
C ALA A 226 42.98 -19.25 46.34
N MET A 227 43.50 -18.10 46.79
CA MET A 227 42.72 -16.85 46.81
C MET A 227 42.28 -16.39 45.42
N LEU A 228 43.11 -16.60 44.40
CA LEU A 228 42.76 -16.30 43.00
C LEU A 228 41.74 -17.31 42.45
N TYR A 229 41.84 -18.59 42.83
CA TYR A 229 40.89 -19.66 42.49
C TYR A 229 39.48 -19.34 43.03
N LEU A 230 39.39 -18.91 44.30
CA LEU A 230 38.17 -18.41 44.95
C LEU A 230 37.67 -17.07 44.40
N ASN A 231 38.34 -16.54 43.38
CA ASN A 231 37.95 -15.34 42.65
C ASN A 231 38.00 -14.03 43.47
N PHE A 232 38.81 -13.95 44.53
CA PHE A 232 38.99 -12.69 45.24
C PHE A 232 39.61 -11.63 44.32
N SER A 233 39.13 -10.39 44.46
CA SER A 233 39.69 -9.28 43.70
C SER A 233 41.07 -8.90 44.23
N SER A 234 41.87 -8.20 43.42
CA SER A 234 43.17 -7.71 43.90
C SER A 234 43.06 -6.71 45.06
N LYS A 235 41.90 -6.07 45.21
CA LYS A 235 41.57 -5.22 46.36
C LYS A 235 41.32 -6.07 47.60
N ASP A 236 40.49 -7.11 47.48
CA ASP A 236 40.15 -8.00 48.60
C ASP A 236 41.40 -8.74 49.11
N ILE A 237 42.24 -9.26 48.21
CA ILE A 237 43.48 -9.94 48.61
C ILE A 237 44.43 -8.97 49.33
N ALA A 238 44.52 -7.72 48.87
CA ALA A 238 45.33 -6.70 49.52
C ALA A 238 44.85 -6.42 50.94
N GLU A 239 43.53 -6.30 51.11
CA GLU A 239 42.86 -6.10 52.39
C GLU A 239 43.07 -7.28 53.34
N TYR A 240 42.79 -8.52 52.90
CA TYR A 240 42.88 -9.70 53.76
C TYR A 240 44.31 -10.05 54.13
N THR A 241 45.28 -9.87 53.23
CA THR A 241 46.69 -10.20 53.50
C THR A 241 47.50 -9.03 54.06
N PHE A 242 46.85 -7.90 54.36
CA PHE A 242 47.47 -6.68 54.90
C PHE A 242 48.66 -6.18 54.07
N VAL A 243 48.53 -6.23 52.73
CA VAL A 243 49.54 -5.73 51.78
C VAL A 243 48.94 -4.65 50.89
N THR A 244 49.78 -3.88 50.21
CA THR A 244 49.28 -2.88 49.26
C THR A 244 48.72 -3.54 47.98
N PRO A 245 47.72 -2.94 47.32
CA PRO A 245 47.24 -3.42 46.01
C PRO A 245 48.36 -3.55 44.98
N ARG A 246 49.38 -2.67 45.06
CA ARG A 246 50.57 -2.73 44.21
C ARG A 246 51.39 -4.01 44.45
N ALA A 247 51.55 -4.44 45.70
CA ALA A 247 52.24 -5.69 46.03
C ALA A 247 51.48 -6.92 45.48
N VAL A 248 50.14 -6.92 45.55
CA VAL A 248 49.29 -7.95 44.92
C VAL A 248 49.51 -7.99 43.42
N GLN A 249 49.51 -6.83 42.75
CA GLN A 249 49.74 -6.77 41.30
C GLN A 249 51.13 -7.31 40.90
N ILE A 250 52.17 -6.98 41.67
CA ILE A 250 53.52 -7.52 41.46
C ILE A 250 53.53 -9.04 41.62
N ARG A 251 52.85 -9.59 42.63
CA ARG A 251 52.71 -11.05 42.80
C ARG A 251 51.96 -11.69 41.63
N LYS A 252 50.87 -11.09 41.14
CA LYS A 252 50.16 -11.57 39.93
C LYS A 252 51.08 -11.59 38.71
N ASN A 253 51.88 -10.53 38.50
CA ASN A 253 52.85 -10.49 37.39
C ASN A 253 53.95 -11.54 37.52
N ARG A 254 54.42 -11.83 38.74
CA ARG A 254 55.38 -12.93 38.99
C ARG A 254 54.77 -14.28 38.64
N LEU A 255 53.53 -14.55 39.04
CA LEU A 255 52.82 -15.79 38.65
C LEU A 255 52.68 -15.91 37.13
N ARG A 256 52.29 -14.83 36.46
CA ARG A 256 52.17 -14.81 34.99
C ARG A 256 53.48 -15.18 34.31
N ASN A 257 54.59 -14.59 34.76
CA ASN A 257 55.91 -14.90 34.21
C ASN A 257 56.34 -16.33 34.52
N LYS A 258 56.08 -16.81 35.74
CA LYS A 258 56.44 -18.16 36.20
C LYS A 258 55.73 -19.24 35.38
N TYR A 259 54.43 -19.08 35.12
CA TYR A 259 53.61 -20.05 34.38
C TYR A 259 53.37 -19.69 32.92
N LYS A 260 54.07 -18.68 32.39
CA LYS A 260 53.97 -18.19 31.00
C LYS A 260 52.52 -17.87 30.56
N ILE A 261 51.76 -17.24 31.45
CA ILE A 261 50.36 -16.88 31.22
C ILE A 261 50.29 -15.57 30.43
N ASN A 262 49.46 -15.54 29.39
CA ASN A 262 49.29 -14.35 28.54
C ASN A 262 48.75 -13.16 29.36
N SER A 263 49.19 -11.94 29.03
CA SER A 263 48.73 -10.70 29.69
C SER A 263 47.24 -10.43 29.47
N ASN A 264 46.69 -10.87 28.34
CA ASN A 264 45.27 -10.67 27.99
C ASN A 264 44.32 -11.66 28.68
N GLU A 265 44.85 -12.70 29.33
CA GLU A 265 44.04 -13.72 29.99
C GLU A 265 43.78 -13.36 31.45
N ASP A 266 42.54 -13.47 31.93
CA ASP A 266 42.22 -13.25 33.34
C ASP A 266 42.90 -14.32 34.21
N LEU A 267 43.75 -13.88 35.15
CA LEU A 267 44.52 -14.79 36.01
C LEU A 267 43.62 -15.59 36.97
N ASN A 268 42.54 -15.00 37.48
CA ASN A 268 41.61 -15.70 38.36
C ASN A 268 40.85 -16.78 37.57
N LYS A 269 40.49 -16.47 36.31
CA LYS A 269 39.89 -17.46 35.40
C LYS A 269 40.86 -18.60 35.09
N TRP A 270 42.10 -18.27 34.73
CA TRP A 270 43.14 -19.26 34.46
C TRP A 270 43.36 -20.22 35.64
N MET A 271 43.33 -19.70 36.88
CA MET A 271 43.41 -20.53 38.09
C MET A 271 42.25 -21.51 38.23
N ARG A 272 41.01 -21.13 37.85
CA ARG A 272 39.87 -22.06 37.91
C ARG A 272 39.84 -23.08 36.78
N ASP A 273 40.45 -22.74 35.65
CA ASP A 273 40.52 -23.60 34.47
C ASP A 273 41.66 -24.63 34.55
N LEU A 274 42.56 -24.52 35.54
CA LEU A 274 43.55 -25.54 35.92
C LEU A 274 42.83 -26.83 36.35
N LYS A 275 42.89 -27.86 35.51
CA LYS A 275 42.41 -29.22 35.77
C LYS A 275 43.58 -30.17 35.93
#